data_AF-A0A1I7K2Q7-F1
#
_entry.id   AF-A0A1I7K2Q7-F1
#
_cell.length_a   1.000
_cell.length_b   1.000
_cell.length_c   1.000
_cell.angle_alpha   90.00
_cell.angle_beta   90.00
_cell.angle_gamma   90.00
#
_symmetry.space_group_name_H-M   'P 1'
#
loop_
_entity.id
_entity.type
_entity.pdbx_description
1 polymer ?
#
loop_
_entity_poly.entity_id
_entity_poly.type
_entity_poly.pdbx_seq_one_letter_code
_entity_poly.pdbx_strand_id
1 'polypeptide(L)'
;MFENNMIYELMHKNKKVGLVEIDVAGNLTNFATYISEAVPFLGTADLNKMKIWWKQRAVPGSRKLMDEVIKNSGCASSSEYLAKNLGLSMTDSYWVCPVDMSLSWDKVKLRNQLGINEELLPYHDEVSYDPNASLGGQMEKYWNLNAEVPKLVKTSLTYKGQQGVNEAFATLVHERQNYKMPFVRYDVLRLNDEQTQSVCDSFTSDSLEFIPAYEVVESQSISNETALYDGYINICASNGIDRDVMQAFMDYQTLTDFIISNTDEHLYNFGVLRDSESLKLIGPAPIFDSGNSMFFSEERKKPFSRIEILQRTITGFYKSEEKVLLKVKDKNIVKEDLLPDKREVLEFYIDNGISEEKAEFISECYGVKVELLHEFQSGKKISLYNEKNKSNRQK
;
A
#
# COMPACT_ATOMS: atom_id res chain seq x y z
N MET A 1 14.29 23.43 30.91
CA MET A 1 13.50 22.27 31.32
C MET A 1 14.01 21.12 30.49
N PHE A 2 14.52 20.06 31.11
CA PHE A 2 14.81 18.84 30.35
C PHE A 2 13.46 18.27 29.94
N GLU A 3 13.21 18.15 28.64
CA GLU A 3 12.05 17.40 28.16
C GLU A 3 12.20 15.97 28.68
N ASN A 4 11.24 15.48 29.47
CA ASN A 4 11.27 14.12 29.97
C ASN A 4 10.92 13.18 28.81
N ASN A 5 11.93 12.78 28.05
CA ASN A 5 11.79 11.68 27.10
C ASN A 5 11.38 10.42 27.87
N MET A 6 10.42 9.68 27.33
CA MET A 6 10.03 8.37 27.83
C MET A 6 10.87 7.30 27.13
N ILE A 7 11.36 6.34 27.91
CA ILE A 7 12.23 5.27 27.41
C ILE A 7 11.39 4.00 27.22
N TYR A 8 11.53 3.38 26.07
CA TYR A 8 10.84 2.15 25.73
C TYR A 8 11.81 1.08 25.21
N GLU A 9 11.52 -0.17 25.53
CA GLU A 9 12.03 -1.32 24.81
C GLU A 9 11.36 -1.37 23.43
N LEU A 10 12.15 -1.44 22.34
CA LEU A 10 11.65 -1.82 21.03
C LEU A 10 11.50 -3.35 21.02
N MET A 11 10.28 -3.79 20.79
CA MET A 11 9.88 -5.19 20.85
C MET A 11 9.55 -5.70 19.44
N HIS A 12 9.94 -6.93 19.15
CA HIS A 12 9.39 -7.74 18.06
C HIS A 12 8.76 -8.98 18.70
N LYS A 13 7.43 -9.06 18.72
CA LYS A 13 6.70 -9.99 19.60
C LYS A 13 7.21 -9.87 21.05
N ASN A 14 7.69 -10.97 21.65
CA ASN A 14 8.26 -10.97 23.00
C ASN A 14 9.78 -10.68 23.04
N LYS A 15 10.43 -10.50 21.88
CA LYS A 15 11.87 -10.30 21.78
C LYS A 15 12.19 -8.81 21.91
N LYS A 16 13.04 -8.45 22.87
CA LYS A 16 13.64 -7.11 22.97
C LYS A 16 14.70 -6.96 21.89
N VAL A 17 14.45 -6.12 20.90
CA VAL A 17 15.36 -5.94 19.74
C VAL A 17 16.16 -4.63 19.81
N GLY A 18 15.73 -3.69 20.65
CA GLY A 18 16.45 -2.45 20.89
C GLY A 18 15.79 -1.59 21.97
N LEU A 19 16.26 -0.36 22.09
CA LEU A 19 15.77 0.68 22.98
C LEU A 19 15.46 1.92 22.15
N VAL A 20 14.36 2.61 22.45
CA VAL A 20 14.00 3.89 21.84
C VAL A 20 13.66 4.92 22.91
N GLU A 21 13.98 6.18 22.62
CA GLU A 21 13.47 7.31 23.38
C GLU A 21 12.43 8.04 22.55
N ILE A 22 11.31 8.40 23.18
CA ILE A 22 10.21 9.12 22.54
C ILE A 22 9.94 10.39 23.33
N ASP A 23 9.91 11.53 22.65
CA ASP A 23 9.60 12.82 23.26
C ASP A 23 8.11 12.94 23.62
N VAL A 24 7.75 14.02 24.32
CA VAL A 24 6.37 14.30 24.73
C VAL A 24 5.40 14.51 23.56
N ALA A 25 5.91 14.83 22.37
CA ALA A 25 5.12 14.98 21.15
C ALA A 25 4.98 13.64 20.39
N GLY A 26 5.55 12.55 20.92
CA GLY A 26 5.51 11.21 20.35
C GLY A 26 6.56 10.93 19.27
N ASN A 27 7.56 11.79 19.09
CA ASN A 27 8.61 11.55 18.09
C ASN A 27 9.75 10.73 18.67
N LEU A 28 10.24 9.77 17.90
CA LEU A 28 11.45 9.01 18.23
C LEU A 28 12.67 9.95 18.20
N THR A 29 13.38 10.08 19.32
CA THR A 29 14.55 10.98 19.45
C THR A 29 15.87 10.21 19.49
N ASN A 30 15.86 9.00 20.07
CA ASN A 30 17.03 8.13 20.20
C ASN A 30 16.69 6.67 19.87
N PHE A 31 17.69 5.90 19.45
CA PHE A 31 17.58 4.49 19.11
C PHE A 31 18.91 3.77 19.35
N ALA A 32 18.86 2.67 20.09
CA ALA A 32 19.95 1.73 20.25
C ALA A 32 19.46 0.31 19.92
N THR A 33 20.25 -0.46 19.19
CA THR A 33 19.92 -1.85 18.85
C THR A 33 20.55 -2.83 19.84
N TYR A 34 19.81 -3.87 20.20
CA TYR A 34 20.32 -5.02 20.94
C TYR A 34 20.56 -6.22 20.03
N ILE A 35 19.69 -6.38 19.02
CA ILE A 35 19.70 -7.51 18.11
C ILE A 35 19.52 -6.96 16.69
N SER A 36 20.64 -6.71 16.02
CA SER A 36 20.64 -6.00 14.74
C SER A 36 19.84 -6.73 13.67
N GLU A 37 19.90 -8.06 13.59
CA GLU A 37 19.12 -8.82 12.59
C GLU A 37 17.60 -8.73 12.77
N ALA A 38 17.12 -8.25 13.92
CA ALA A 38 15.71 -8.24 14.29
C ALA A 38 15.08 -6.85 14.31
N VAL A 39 15.80 -5.80 13.94
CA VAL A 39 15.24 -4.44 13.80
C VAL A 39 14.73 -4.20 12.36
N PRO A 40 13.91 -3.14 12.12
CA PRO A 40 13.43 -2.79 10.78
C PRO A 40 14.54 -2.60 9.72
N PHE A 41 14.15 -2.38 8.45
CA PHE A 41 15.10 -2.26 7.33
C PHE A 41 16.03 -3.47 7.18
N LEU A 42 15.47 -4.68 7.30
CA LEU A 42 16.19 -5.95 7.21
C LEU A 42 17.44 -6.00 8.12
N GLY A 43 17.32 -5.41 9.31
CA GLY A 43 18.37 -5.40 10.31
C GLY A 43 19.46 -4.33 10.15
N THR A 44 19.21 -3.30 9.34
CA THR A 44 20.16 -2.21 9.07
C THR A 44 19.64 -0.84 9.52
N ALA A 45 18.64 -0.84 10.41
CA ALA A 45 18.07 0.37 10.96
C ALA A 45 19.13 1.18 11.70
N ASP A 46 19.19 2.48 11.41
CA ASP A 46 19.87 3.49 12.21
C ASP A 46 18.83 4.47 12.77
N LEU A 47 19.27 5.45 13.57
CA LEU A 47 18.38 6.44 14.16
C LEU A 47 17.55 7.21 13.12
N ASN A 48 18.14 7.58 11.98
CA ASN A 48 17.44 8.36 10.96
C ASN A 48 16.36 7.52 10.27
N LYS A 49 16.69 6.29 9.92
CA LYS A 49 15.75 5.31 9.38
C LYS A 49 14.62 5.03 10.37
N MET A 50 14.93 4.84 11.65
CA MET A 50 13.92 4.61 12.69
C MET A 50 13.02 5.82 12.92
N LYS A 51 13.53 7.05 12.83
CA LYS A 51 12.71 8.27 12.86
C LYS A 51 11.68 8.31 11.72
N ILE A 52 12.11 7.95 10.51
CA ILE A 52 11.22 7.87 9.35
C ILE A 52 10.20 6.75 9.56
N TRP A 53 10.64 5.54 9.88
CA TRP A 53 9.79 4.37 10.11
C TRP A 53 8.71 4.64 11.16
N TRP A 54 9.10 5.17 12.32
CA TRP A 54 8.16 5.52 13.39
C TRP A 54 7.11 6.54 12.92
N LYS A 55 7.55 7.61 12.24
CA LYS A 55 6.66 8.65 11.74
C LYS A 55 5.67 8.12 10.69
N GLN A 56 6.10 7.20 9.82
CA GLN A 56 5.25 6.66 8.76
C GLN A 56 4.18 5.69 9.28
N ARG A 57 4.39 5.08 10.46
CA ARG A 57 3.36 4.28 11.12
C ARG A 57 2.21 5.16 11.58
N ALA A 58 2.48 6.37 12.07
CA ALA A 58 1.46 7.22 12.66
C ALA A 58 0.32 7.52 11.68
N VAL A 59 -0.92 7.36 12.13
CA VAL A 59 -2.10 7.73 11.36
C VAL A 59 -2.02 9.19 10.89
N PRO A 60 -2.24 9.51 9.60
CA PRO A 60 -2.04 10.88 9.13
C PRO A 60 -3.07 11.83 9.74
N GLY A 61 -2.62 12.95 10.30
CA GLY A 61 -3.50 14.03 10.81
C GLY A 61 -4.26 14.82 9.73
N SER A 62 -4.38 14.25 8.52
CA SER A 62 -5.28 14.76 7.47
C SER A 62 -6.57 13.96 7.37
N ARG A 63 -6.67 12.82 8.10
CA ARG A 63 -7.89 12.03 8.19
C ARG A 63 -8.85 12.67 9.18
N LYS A 64 -9.92 13.24 8.67
CA LYS A 64 -10.90 13.98 9.46
C LYS A 64 -11.56 13.10 10.50
N LEU A 65 -11.80 11.83 10.18
CA LEU A 65 -12.41 10.89 11.12
C LEU A 65 -11.49 10.60 12.31
N MET A 66 -10.17 10.64 12.12
CA MET A 66 -9.20 10.37 13.19
C MET A 66 -8.85 11.60 14.02
N ASP A 67 -9.02 12.80 13.48
CA ASP A 67 -8.74 14.05 14.21
C ASP A 67 -9.57 14.15 15.51
N GLU A 68 -10.84 13.75 15.47
CA GLU A 68 -11.70 13.74 16.66
C GLU A 68 -11.26 12.66 17.66
N VAL A 69 -10.88 11.48 17.17
CA VAL A 69 -10.39 10.36 18.01
C VAL A 69 -9.12 10.75 18.75
N ILE A 70 -8.16 11.35 18.04
CA ILE A 70 -6.88 11.78 18.61
C ILE A 70 -7.12 12.83 19.70
N LYS A 71 -7.96 13.84 19.43
CA LYS A 71 -8.30 14.88 20.43
C LYS A 71 -9.01 14.30 21.65
N ASN A 72 -9.99 13.42 21.46
CA ASN A 72 -10.74 12.79 22.54
C ASN A 72 -9.87 11.83 23.36
N SER A 73 -8.81 11.28 22.77
CA SER A 73 -7.81 10.48 23.48
C SER A 73 -6.84 11.31 24.34
N GLY A 74 -6.95 12.65 24.32
CA GLY A 74 -6.07 13.55 25.05
C GLY A 74 -4.68 13.73 24.42
N CYS A 75 -4.46 13.23 23.21
CA CYS A 75 -3.20 13.39 22.49
C CYS A 75 -3.21 14.70 21.67
N ALA A 76 -2.08 15.39 21.64
CA ALA A 76 -1.87 16.59 20.85
C ALA A 76 -1.43 16.30 19.40
N SER A 77 -0.93 15.09 19.12
CA SER A 77 -0.44 14.70 17.79
C SER A 77 -0.73 13.24 17.45
N SER A 78 -0.69 12.90 16.16
CA SER A 78 -0.76 11.50 15.71
C SER A 78 0.42 10.66 16.20
N SER A 79 1.60 11.25 16.36
CA SER A 79 2.78 10.54 16.87
C SER A 79 2.64 10.21 18.35
N GLU A 80 2.09 11.14 19.13
CA GLU A 80 1.76 10.91 20.54
C GLU A 80 0.69 9.83 20.67
N TYR A 81 -0.33 9.87 19.82
CA TYR A 81 -1.36 8.84 19.74
C TYR A 81 -0.80 7.47 19.36
N LEU A 82 0.16 7.40 18.43
CA LEU A 82 0.88 6.17 18.09
C LEU A 82 1.64 5.62 19.32
N ALA A 83 2.39 6.47 20.02
CA ALA A 83 3.13 6.07 21.22
C ALA A 83 2.21 5.59 22.34
N LYS A 84 1.09 6.29 22.57
CA LYS A 84 0.05 5.89 23.53
C LYS A 84 -0.52 4.50 23.22
N ASN A 85 -0.61 4.14 21.94
CA ASN A 85 -1.04 2.82 21.47
C ASN A 85 0.13 1.85 21.24
N LEU A 86 1.28 2.09 21.88
CA LEU A 86 2.48 1.25 21.85
C LEU A 86 3.04 0.99 20.44
N GLY A 87 2.67 1.78 19.44
CA GLY A 87 3.08 1.57 18.05
C GLY A 87 2.61 0.25 17.44
N LEU A 88 1.65 -0.44 18.05
CA LEU A 88 1.10 -1.73 17.61
C LEU A 88 0.51 -1.62 16.21
N SER A 89 0.69 -2.64 15.37
CA SER A 89 0.21 -2.67 13.99
C SER A 89 -0.46 -4.00 13.62
N MET A 90 -1.36 -3.93 12.64
CA MET A 90 -1.93 -5.12 12.00
C MET A 90 -1.04 -5.69 10.90
N THR A 91 -0.02 -4.93 10.45
CA THR A 91 0.84 -5.29 9.31
C THR A 91 2.17 -5.90 9.70
N ASP A 92 2.62 -5.73 10.95
CA ASP A 92 3.88 -6.27 11.47
C ASP A 92 3.81 -6.48 13.00
N SER A 93 4.82 -7.15 13.57
CA SER A 93 4.85 -7.51 15.00
C SER A 93 5.72 -6.59 15.86
N TYR A 94 6.07 -5.39 15.36
CA TYR A 94 6.85 -4.42 16.13
C TYR A 94 5.95 -3.57 17.02
N TRP A 95 6.44 -3.28 18.23
CA TRP A 95 5.78 -2.40 19.21
C TRP A 95 6.80 -1.86 20.21
N VAL A 96 6.38 -0.89 21.03
CA VAL A 96 7.21 -0.32 22.09
C VAL A 96 6.63 -0.65 23.46
N CYS A 97 7.47 -1.04 24.41
CA CYS A 97 7.07 -1.33 25.79
C CYS A 97 7.80 -0.37 26.74
N PRO A 98 7.11 0.41 27.58
CA PRO A 98 7.77 1.21 28.61
C PRO A 98 8.71 0.33 29.46
N VAL A 99 9.92 0.81 29.74
CA VAL A 99 10.96 0.02 30.42
C VAL A 99 10.59 -0.39 31.85
N ASP A 100 9.66 0.33 32.46
CA ASP A 100 9.11 0.09 33.80
C ASP A 100 7.87 -0.83 33.79
N MET A 101 7.41 -1.24 32.61
CA MET A 101 6.30 -2.16 32.43
C MET A 101 6.78 -3.55 31.98
N SER A 102 6.01 -4.58 32.37
CA SER A 102 6.22 -5.96 31.93
C SER A 102 4.98 -6.46 31.21
N LEU A 103 4.98 -6.29 29.89
CA LEU A 103 3.91 -6.70 28.99
C LEU A 103 4.39 -7.81 28.05
N SER A 104 3.51 -8.75 27.73
CA SER A 104 3.77 -9.83 26.75
C SER A 104 3.00 -9.57 25.47
N TRP A 105 3.53 -10.03 24.33
CA TRP A 105 2.89 -9.91 23.01
C TRP A 105 1.42 -10.35 23.02
N ASP A 106 1.11 -11.51 23.59
CA ASP A 106 -0.26 -12.02 23.63
C ASP A 106 -1.25 -11.15 24.42
N LYS A 107 -0.76 -10.28 25.32
CA LYS A 107 -1.61 -9.33 26.06
C LYS A 107 -1.90 -8.06 25.27
N VAL A 108 -1.02 -7.69 24.34
CA VAL A 108 -1.07 -6.40 23.65
C VAL A 108 -1.43 -6.53 22.17
N LYS A 109 -1.28 -7.71 21.56
CA LYS A 109 -1.51 -7.90 20.13
C LYS A 109 -2.96 -7.58 19.76
N LEU A 110 -3.13 -6.71 18.78
CA LEU A 110 -4.44 -6.17 18.35
C LEU A 110 -5.43 -7.28 17.97
N ARG A 111 -4.94 -8.36 17.37
CA ARG A 111 -5.76 -9.53 16.98
C ARG A 111 -6.38 -10.27 18.15
N ASN A 112 -5.89 -10.08 19.38
CA ASN A 112 -6.52 -10.63 20.59
C ASN A 112 -7.60 -9.72 21.18
N GLN A 113 -7.72 -8.49 20.67
CA GLN A 113 -8.69 -7.50 21.14
C GLN A 113 -10.04 -7.62 20.39
N LEU A 114 -10.37 -8.84 19.90
CA LEU A 114 -11.62 -9.18 19.21
C LEU A 114 -12.82 -8.89 20.13
N GLY A 115 -13.84 -8.20 19.60
CA GLY A 115 -15.09 -7.91 20.33
C GLY A 115 -15.13 -6.56 21.06
N ILE A 116 -14.14 -5.68 20.89
CA ILE A 116 -14.18 -4.31 21.44
C ILE A 116 -14.94 -3.32 20.54
N ASN A 117 -15.44 -3.72 19.37
CA ASN A 117 -16.15 -2.80 18.47
C ASN A 117 -17.53 -3.32 18.07
N GLU A 118 -18.58 -2.95 18.79
CA GLU A 118 -19.91 -2.92 18.15
C GLU A 118 -20.58 -1.56 18.16
N GLU A 119 -20.22 -0.62 19.04
CA GLU A 119 -20.77 0.73 19.00
C GLU A 119 -19.83 1.63 19.80
N LEU A 120 -19.54 2.82 19.26
CA LEU A 120 -18.80 3.90 19.90
C LEU A 120 -17.27 3.68 20.01
N LEU A 121 -16.52 4.74 19.71
CA LEU A 121 -15.25 5.03 20.37
C LEU A 121 -15.58 5.77 21.69
N PRO A 122 -15.54 5.10 22.86
CA PRO A 122 -15.35 5.87 24.08
C PRO A 122 -14.54 5.04 25.12
N TYR A 123 -13.44 5.64 25.55
CA TYR A 123 -12.71 5.34 26.80
C TYR A 123 -11.79 4.12 26.82
N HIS A 124 -10.53 4.48 27.12
CA HIS A 124 -9.47 3.60 27.57
C HIS A 124 -9.78 3.09 28.98
N ASP A 125 -10.01 1.79 29.12
CA ASP A 125 -9.49 1.07 30.28
C ASP A 125 -8.12 0.50 29.90
N GLU A 126 -7.23 0.29 30.89
CA GLU A 126 -5.77 0.06 30.82
C GLU A 126 -5.26 -1.10 29.91
N VAL A 127 -6.12 -1.73 29.09
CA VAL A 127 -5.82 -2.94 28.31
C VAL A 127 -6.32 -2.88 26.84
N SER A 128 -6.94 -1.79 26.38
CA SER A 128 -7.41 -1.64 24.98
C SER A 128 -6.54 -0.67 24.17
N TYR A 129 -6.08 -1.10 22.98
CA TYR A 129 -5.28 -0.31 22.05
C TYR A 129 -6.03 -0.11 20.74
N ASP A 130 -5.93 1.07 20.14
CA ASP A 130 -6.60 1.37 18.88
C ASP A 130 -5.77 0.85 17.69
N PRO A 131 -6.27 -0.14 16.91
CA PRO A 131 -5.56 -0.65 15.74
C PRO A 131 -5.38 0.39 14.62
N ASN A 132 -6.09 1.51 14.68
CA ASN A 132 -6.02 2.58 13.69
C ASN A 132 -4.92 3.59 13.98
N ALA A 133 -4.27 3.54 15.15
CA ALA A 133 -3.18 4.46 15.51
C ALA A 133 -1.95 4.33 14.59
N SER A 134 -1.70 3.12 14.06
CA SER A 134 -0.61 2.80 13.15
C SER A 134 -1.05 2.63 11.68
N LEU A 135 -2.25 3.08 11.34
CA LEU A 135 -2.84 2.87 10.01
C LEU A 135 -2.49 4.04 9.08
N GLY A 136 -1.32 3.98 8.44
CA GLY A 136 -0.82 4.99 7.49
C GLY A 136 -1.64 5.17 6.19
N GLY A 137 -1.39 6.24 5.42
CA GLY A 137 -2.03 6.57 4.13
C GLY A 137 -3.14 7.64 4.22
N GLN A 138 -3.40 8.39 3.14
CA GLN A 138 -4.28 9.57 3.21
C GLN A 138 -5.78 9.25 3.20
N MET A 139 -6.19 8.20 2.48
CA MET A 139 -7.60 7.81 2.38
C MET A 139 -8.17 7.39 3.74
N GLU A 140 -9.44 7.73 3.99
CA GLU A 140 -10.16 7.30 5.19
C GLU A 140 -10.28 5.78 5.21
N LYS A 141 -9.81 5.16 6.29
CA LYS A 141 -9.85 3.71 6.45
C LYS A 141 -9.69 3.30 7.91
N TYR A 142 -10.23 2.13 8.24
CA TYR A 142 -10.14 1.54 9.58
C TYR A 142 -10.07 0.01 9.53
N TRP A 143 -9.55 -0.59 10.59
CA TRP A 143 -9.57 -2.03 10.79
C TRP A 143 -10.85 -2.49 11.48
N ASN A 144 -11.57 -3.43 10.86
CA ASN A 144 -12.64 -4.19 11.49
C ASN A 144 -12.09 -5.54 11.95
N LEU A 145 -12.01 -5.74 13.26
CA LEU A 145 -11.47 -6.97 13.86
C LEU A 145 -12.56 -8.00 14.20
N ASN A 146 -13.84 -7.77 13.92
CA ASN A 146 -14.92 -8.67 14.37
C ASN A 146 -15.12 -9.90 13.49
N ALA A 147 -14.44 -9.97 12.34
CA ALA A 147 -14.46 -11.13 11.46
C ALA A 147 -13.36 -12.12 11.85
N GLU A 148 -13.51 -13.40 11.45
CA GLU A 148 -12.50 -14.44 11.65
C GLU A 148 -11.13 -14.02 11.08
N VAL A 149 -11.14 -13.41 9.90
CA VAL A 149 -9.99 -12.71 9.34
C VAL A 149 -10.26 -11.20 9.46
N PRO A 150 -9.37 -10.43 10.13
CA PRO A 150 -9.51 -8.98 10.21
C PRO A 150 -9.65 -8.34 8.84
N LYS A 151 -10.56 -7.36 8.73
CA LYS A 151 -10.84 -6.67 7.47
C LYS A 151 -10.39 -5.23 7.50
N LEU A 152 -9.77 -4.77 6.41
CA LEU A 152 -9.50 -3.34 6.20
C LEU A 152 -10.67 -2.75 5.42
N VAL A 153 -11.32 -1.74 5.99
CA VAL A 153 -12.39 -0.99 5.33
C VAL A 153 -11.85 0.36 4.89
N LYS A 154 -11.87 0.62 3.58
CA LYS A 154 -11.46 1.88 2.96
C LYS A 154 -12.71 2.65 2.54
N THR A 155 -12.86 3.89 2.99
CA THR A 155 -14.01 4.75 2.65
C THR A 155 -13.59 5.82 1.64
N SER A 156 -14.13 5.74 0.44
CA SER A 156 -13.94 6.76 -0.59
C SER A 156 -14.98 7.85 -0.43
N LEU A 157 -14.57 8.98 0.16
CA LEU A 157 -15.41 10.17 0.37
C LEU A 157 -15.37 11.16 -0.80
N THR A 158 -14.47 10.94 -1.76
CA THR A 158 -14.17 11.82 -2.88
C THR A 158 -14.36 11.10 -4.20
N TYR A 159 -14.37 11.86 -5.30
CA TYR A 159 -14.45 11.33 -6.67
C TYR A 159 -15.65 10.40 -6.88
N LYS A 160 -16.80 10.73 -6.29
CA LYS A 160 -18.06 9.96 -6.40
C LYS A 160 -17.91 8.48 -6.01
N GLY A 161 -16.99 8.20 -5.07
CA GLY A 161 -16.70 6.85 -4.63
C GLY A 161 -16.00 5.97 -5.67
N GLN A 162 -15.43 6.55 -6.74
CA GLN A 162 -14.78 5.78 -7.81
C GLN A 162 -13.59 4.97 -7.29
N GLN A 163 -12.82 5.48 -6.33
CA GLN A 163 -11.64 4.79 -5.81
C GLN A 163 -12.00 3.39 -5.25
N GLY A 164 -13.10 3.25 -4.50
CA GLY A 164 -13.58 1.93 -4.05
C GLY A 164 -14.03 1.01 -5.19
N VAL A 165 -14.62 1.56 -6.26
CA VAL A 165 -15.00 0.78 -7.46
C VAL A 165 -13.76 0.30 -8.21
N ASN A 166 -12.72 1.12 -8.27
CA ASN A 166 -11.45 0.77 -8.91
C ASN A 166 -10.76 -0.43 -8.23
N GLU A 167 -10.85 -0.55 -6.90
CA GLU A 167 -10.31 -1.70 -6.16
C GLU A 167 -11.04 -3.01 -6.56
N ALA A 168 -12.37 -2.96 -6.69
CA ALA A 168 -13.15 -4.09 -7.16
C ALA A 168 -12.88 -4.40 -8.65
N PHE A 169 -12.68 -3.37 -9.49
CA PHE A 169 -12.30 -3.56 -10.89
C PHE A 169 -10.91 -4.21 -11.03
N ALA A 170 -9.93 -3.78 -10.24
CA ALA A 170 -8.61 -4.40 -10.20
C ALA A 170 -8.70 -5.87 -9.75
N THR A 171 -9.56 -6.17 -8.77
CA THR A 171 -9.86 -7.56 -8.35
C THR A 171 -10.36 -8.40 -9.53
N LEU A 172 -11.33 -7.89 -10.31
CA LEU A 172 -11.84 -8.57 -11.51
C LEU A 172 -10.72 -8.85 -12.52
N VAL A 173 -9.86 -7.85 -12.80
CA VAL A 173 -8.72 -8.00 -13.71
C VAL A 173 -7.80 -9.11 -13.23
N HIS A 174 -7.40 -9.10 -11.95
CA HIS A 174 -6.49 -10.11 -11.42
C HIS A 174 -7.07 -11.53 -11.40
N GLU A 175 -8.36 -11.68 -11.07
CA GLU A 175 -9.04 -12.98 -11.07
C GLU A 175 -9.09 -13.62 -12.45
N ARG A 176 -9.30 -12.83 -13.51
CA ARG A 176 -9.38 -13.34 -14.88
C ARG A 176 -8.06 -13.83 -15.43
N GLN A 177 -6.94 -13.29 -14.96
CA GLN A 177 -5.63 -13.59 -15.54
C GLN A 177 -5.21 -15.06 -15.33
N ASN A 178 -5.87 -15.83 -14.45
CA ASN A 178 -5.55 -17.24 -14.17
C ASN A 178 -4.06 -17.47 -13.84
N TYR A 179 -3.42 -16.45 -13.26
CA TYR A 179 -2.05 -16.49 -12.79
C TYR A 179 -2.01 -16.72 -11.28
N LYS A 180 -0.96 -17.39 -10.81
CA LYS A 180 -0.70 -17.59 -9.37
C LYS A 180 -0.01 -16.38 -8.73
N MET A 181 -0.31 -15.17 -9.22
CA MET A 181 0.21 -13.94 -8.60
C MET A 181 -0.67 -13.58 -7.42
N PRO A 182 -0.11 -13.31 -6.23
CA PRO A 182 -0.92 -12.90 -5.09
C PRO A 182 -1.48 -11.50 -5.34
N PHE A 183 -2.77 -11.33 -5.08
CA PHE A 183 -3.45 -10.04 -5.06
C PHE A 183 -4.50 -10.03 -3.95
N VAL A 184 -4.80 -8.85 -3.44
CA VAL A 184 -5.86 -8.64 -2.46
C VAL A 184 -7.19 -8.53 -3.19
N ARG A 185 -8.19 -9.29 -2.73
CA ARG A 185 -9.58 -9.17 -3.20
C ARG A 185 -10.28 -8.06 -2.45
N TYR A 186 -10.95 -7.19 -3.20
CA TYR A 186 -11.79 -6.14 -2.66
C TYR A 186 -13.24 -6.33 -3.09
N ASP A 187 -14.12 -6.34 -2.10
CA ASP A 187 -15.54 -6.11 -2.30
C ASP A 187 -15.80 -4.60 -2.25
N VAL A 188 -16.81 -4.12 -2.99
CA VAL A 188 -17.23 -2.71 -2.95
C VAL A 188 -18.70 -2.60 -2.56
N LEU A 189 -18.99 -1.66 -1.67
CA LEU A 189 -20.33 -1.28 -1.25
C LEU A 189 -20.55 0.20 -1.53
N ARG A 190 -21.66 0.50 -2.22
CA ARG A 190 -22.16 1.86 -2.42
C ARG A 190 -22.88 2.31 -1.14
N LEU A 191 -22.42 3.39 -0.52
CA LEU A 191 -23.08 3.96 0.67
C LEU A 191 -24.15 4.98 0.28
N ASN A 192 -23.86 5.77 -0.74
CA ASN A 192 -24.74 6.77 -1.36
C ASN A 192 -24.14 7.18 -2.72
N ASP A 193 -24.78 8.10 -3.43
CA ASP A 193 -24.38 8.54 -4.77
C ASP A 193 -22.92 9.05 -4.86
N GLU A 194 -22.35 9.52 -3.75
CA GLU A 194 -21.02 10.15 -3.73
C GLU A 194 -19.94 9.26 -3.08
N GLN A 195 -20.31 8.15 -2.43
CA GLN A 195 -19.42 7.44 -1.51
C GLN A 195 -19.47 5.93 -1.66
N THR A 196 -18.29 5.30 -1.56
CA THR A 196 -18.14 3.84 -1.45
C THR A 196 -17.34 3.45 -0.24
N GLN A 197 -17.50 2.19 0.15
CA GLN A 197 -16.52 1.44 0.91
C GLN A 197 -15.98 0.30 0.07
N SER A 198 -14.65 0.14 0.03
CA SER A 198 -14.03 -1.10 -0.40
C SER A 198 -13.49 -1.85 0.82
N VAL A 199 -13.65 -3.17 0.83
CA VAL A 199 -13.32 -4.02 1.97
C VAL A 199 -12.45 -5.17 1.50
N CYS A 200 -11.36 -5.43 2.22
CA CYS A 200 -10.53 -6.59 1.99
C CYS A 200 -10.14 -7.29 3.28
N ASP A 201 -9.81 -8.57 3.16
CA ASP A 201 -9.19 -9.34 4.24
C ASP A 201 -7.73 -8.92 4.44
N SER A 202 -7.27 -8.95 5.68
CA SER A 202 -5.87 -8.79 6.04
C SER A 202 -5.05 -9.92 5.43
N PHE A 203 -4.05 -9.58 4.62
CA PHE A 203 -3.08 -10.55 4.09
C PHE A 203 -1.91 -10.82 5.04
N THR A 204 -1.88 -10.16 6.21
CA THR A 204 -0.89 -10.37 7.28
C THR A 204 -1.50 -11.18 8.41
N SER A 205 -0.66 -11.71 9.29
CA SER A 205 -1.07 -12.53 10.44
C SER A 205 -0.03 -12.46 11.56
N ASP A 206 -0.26 -13.17 12.67
CA ASP A 206 0.75 -13.32 13.73
C ASP A 206 2.05 -13.96 13.23
N SER A 207 2.01 -14.74 12.15
CA SER A 207 3.18 -15.38 11.53
C SER A 207 3.71 -14.64 10.30
N LEU A 208 3.01 -13.61 9.81
CA LEU A 208 3.24 -13.02 8.49
C LEU A 208 3.18 -11.50 8.52
N GLU A 209 4.27 -10.85 8.16
CA GLU A 209 4.44 -9.40 8.20
C GLU A 209 4.60 -8.82 6.80
N PHE A 210 4.11 -7.60 6.61
CA PHE A 210 4.35 -6.81 5.42
C PHE A 210 5.57 -5.91 5.61
N ILE A 211 6.53 -6.01 4.69
CA ILE A 211 7.69 -5.11 4.62
C ILE A 211 7.57 -4.28 3.33
N PRO A 212 7.37 -2.96 3.44
CA PRO A 212 7.28 -2.08 2.28
C PRO A 212 8.53 -2.12 1.41
N ALA A 213 8.38 -1.94 0.10
CA ALA A 213 9.51 -1.83 -0.82
C ALA A 213 10.47 -0.70 -0.40
N TYR A 214 9.96 0.37 0.20
CA TYR A 214 10.75 1.44 0.81
C TYR A 214 11.78 0.89 1.82
N GLU A 215 11.34 0.07 2.78
CA GLU A 215 12.24 -0.50 3.78
C GLU A 215 13.27 -1.44 3.15
N VAL A 216 12.88 -2.19 2.12
CA VAL A 216 13.78 -3.09 1.39
C VAL A 216 14.87 -2.30 0.68
N VAL A 217 14.54 -1.25 -0.09
CA VAL A 217 15.56 -0.49 -0.83
C VAL A 217 16.45 0.35 0.09
N GLU A 218 15.92 0.84 1.21
CA GLU A 218 16.70 1.60 2.21
C GLU A 218 17.54 0.68 3.13
N SER A 219 17.35 -0.64 3.05
CA SER A 219 18.12 -1.59 3.86
C SER A 219 19.58 -1.74 3.40
N GLN A 220 19.88 -1.49 2.12
CA GLN A 220 21.19 -1.74 1.54
C GLN A 220 21.55 -0.66 0.53
N SER A 221 22.83 -0.32 0.43
CA SER A 221 23.29 0.60 -0.60
C SER A 221 23.19 -0.05 -1.98
N ILE A 222 22.41 0.58 -2.86
CA ILE A 222 22.29 0.17 -4.27
C ILE A 222 23.33 0.96 -5.07
N SER A 223 24.11 0.26 -5.92
CA SER A 223 25.08 0.91 -6.81
C SER A 223 24.41 1.94 -7.70
N ASN A 224 25.06 3.10 -7.91
CA ASN A 224 24.56 4.16 -8.80
C ASN A 224 24.34 3.70 -10.25
N GLU A 225 24.98 2.60 -10.66
CA GLU A 225 24.82 2.01 -12.01
C GLU A 225 23.58 1.09 -12.10
N THR A 226 23.00 0.69 -10.97
CA THR A 226 21.84 -0.18 -10.89
C THR A 226 20.57 0.65 -10.77
N ALA A 227 19.60 0.42 -11.64
CA ALA A 227 18.30 1.06 -11.50
C ALA A 227 17.60 0.57 -10.23
N LEU A 228 16.90 1.47 -9.53
CA LEU A 228 16.24 1.16 -8.25
C LEU A 228 15.29 -0.05 -8.33
N TYR A 229 14.57 -0.21 -9.45
CA TYR A 229 13.73 -1.39 -9.75
C TYR A 229 14.54 -2.70 -9.71
N ASP A 230 15.68 -2.75 -10.41
CA ASP A 230 16.54 -3.94 -10.45
C ASP A 230 17.22 -4.16 -9.08
N GLY A 231 17.57 -3.07 -8.39
CA GLY A 231 18.11 -3.08 -7.03
C GLY A 231 17.14 -3.70 -6.02
N TYR A 232 15.87 -3.33 -6.08
CA TYR A 232 14.81 -3.94 -5.25
C TYR A 232 14.72 -5.45 -5.46
N ILE A 233 14.67 -5.92 -6.71
CA ILE A 233 14.65 -7.36 -7.02
C ILE A 233 15.92 -8.05 -6.52
N ASN A 234 17.09 -7.42 -6.69
CA ASN A 234 18.37 -7.96 -6.21
C ASN A 234 18.41 -8.13 -4.69
N ILE A 235 17.90 -7.15 -3.95
CA ILE A 235 17.85 -7.20 -2.48
C ILE A 235 16.88 -8.30 -2.05
N CYS A 236 15.68 -8.38 -2.64
CA CYS A 236 14.73 -9.45 -2.37
C CYS A 236 15.35 -10.84 -2.61
N ALA A 237 16.07 -10.99 -3.72
CA ALA A 237 16.73 -12.24 -4.08
C ALA A 237 17.84 -12.64 -3.10
N SER A 238 18.65 -11.67 -2.69
CA SER A 238 19.73 -11.91 -1.72
C SER A 238 19.21 -12.23 -0.31
N ASN A 239 17.93 -11.94 -0.04
CA ASN A 239 17.25 -12.19 1.23
C ASN A 239 16.26 -13.37 1.17
N GLY A 240 16.36 -14.23 0.14
CA GLY A 240 15.72 -15.54 0.12
C GLY A 240 14.52 -15.70 -0.80
N ILE A 241 14.05 -14.64 -1.47
CA ILE A 241 13.00 -14.76 -2.50
C ILE A 241 13.65 -15.23 -3.79
N ASP A 242 13.05 -16.18 -4.51
CA ASP A 242 13.57 -16.54 -5.83
C ASP A 242 13.53 -15.35 -6.79
N ARG A 243 14.63 -15.11 -7.52
CA ARG A 243 14.77 -13.95 -8.40
C ARG A 243 13.73 -13.97 -9.52
N ASP A 244 13.47 -15.12 -10.11
CA ASP A 244 12.55 -15.25 -11.24
C ASP A 244 11.10 -15.10 -10.75
N VAL A 245 10.79 -15.59 -9.54
CA VAL A 245 9.50 -15.31 -8.87
C VAL A 245 9.31 -13.81 -8.67
N MET A 246 10.31 -13.12 -8.14
CA MET A 246 10.22 -11.68 -7.90
C MET A 246 10.13 -10.88 -9.20
N GLN A 247 10.90 -11.26 -10.24
CA GLN A 247 10.84 -10.62 -11.55
C GLN A 247 9.47 -10.84 -12.21
N ALA A 248 8.92 -12.06 -12.18
CA ALA A 248 7.61 -12.35 -12.73
C ALA A 248 6.51 -11.57 -11.99
N PHE A 249 6.60 -11.46 -10.66
CA PHE A 249 5.65 -10.65 -9.90
C PHE A 249 5.71 -9.17 -10.31
N MET A 250 6.90 -8.59 -10.41
CA MET A 250 7.07 -7.19 -10.81
C MET A 250 6.68 -6.93 -12.26
N ASP A 251 6.93 -7.88 -13.18
CA ASP A 251 6.46 -7.81 -14.56
C ASP A 251 4.93 -7.77 -14.62
N TYR A 252 4.28 -8.69 -13.88
CA TYR A 252 2.83 -8.77 -13.81
C TYR A 252 2.23 -7.49 -13.22
N GLN A 253 2.70 -7.05 -12.05
CA GLN A 253 2.23 -5.83 -11.40
C GLN A 253 2.40 -4.61 -12.32
N THR A 254 3.59 -4.43 -12.93
CA THR A 254 3.86 -3.32 -13.85
C THR A 254 2.87 -3.29 -15.01
N LEU A 255 2.56 -4.45 -15.60
CA LEU A 255 1.63 -4.52 -16.72
C LEU A 255 0.19 -4.30 -16.28
N THR A 256 -0.25 -4.83 -15.14
CA THR A 256 -1.60 -4.60 -14.63
C THR A 256 -1.80 -3.14 -14.23
N ASP A 257 -0.84 -2.54 -13.51
CA ASP A 257 -0.86 -1.12 -13.13
C ASP A 257 -0.87 -0.23 -14.37
N PHE A 258 -0.09 -0.58 -15.39
CA PHE A 258 -0.18 0.07 -16.69
C PHE A 258 -1.61 -0.02 -17.24
N ILE A 259 -2.19 -1.22 -17.40
CA ILE A 259 -3.51 -1.41 -18.02
C ILE A 259 -4.60 -0.60 -17.31
N ILE A 260 -4.64 -0.66 -15.97
CA ILE A 260 -5.64 0.08 -15.19
C ILE A 260 -5.28 1.55 -15.00
N SER A 261 -4.16 2.04 -15.56
CA SER A 261 -3.70 3.43 -15.41
C SER A 261 -3.55 3.81 -13.93
N ASN A 262 -2.96 2.91 -13.13
CA ASN A 262 -2.62 3.19 -11.74
C ASN A 262 -1.53 4.28 -11.71
N THR A 263 -1.78 5.33 -10.92
CA THR A 263 -0.87 6.48 -10.83
C THR A 263 -0.15 6.57 -9.49
N ASP A 264 -0.47 5.69 -8.54
CA ASP A 264 -0.02 5.78 -7.15
C ASP A 264 0.68 4.51 -6.61
N GLU A 265 1.60 3.94 -7.40
CA GLU A 265 2.44 2.81 -7.01
C GLU A 265 3.68 3.25 -6.19
N HIS A 266 3.49 4.10 -5.17
CA HIS A 266 4.61 4.56 -4.35
C HIS A 266 5.21 3.42 -3.51
N LEU A 267 6.43 3.57 -3.00
CA LEU A 267 7.19 2.48 -2.35
C LEU A 267 6.58 1.89 -1.06
N TYR A 268 5.48 2.45 -0.56
CA TYR A 268 4.67 1.88 0.52
C TYR A 268 3.45 1.06 0.05
N ASN A 269 3.15 1.04 -1.26
CA ASN A 269 1.99 0.35 -1.86
C ASN A 269 2.36 -0.99 -2.51
N PHE A 270 3.58 -1.46 -2.30
CA PHE A 270 4.02 -2.79 -2.66
C PHE A 270 5.23 -3.16 -1.79
N GLY A 271 5.62 -4.43 -1.80
CA GLY A 271 6.69 -4.91 -0.94
C GLY A 271 6.75 -6.43 -0.91
N VAL A 272 7.19 -6.95 0.23
CA VAL A 272 7.41 -8.38 0.45
C VAL A 272 6.77 -8.84 1.76
N LEU A 273 6.53 -10.13 1.86
CA LEU A 273 6.10 -10.78 3.09
C LEU A 273 7.30 -11.36 3.83
N ARG A 274 7.28 -11.26 5.16
CA ARG A 274 8.30 -11.80 6.06
C ARG A 274 7.68 -12.71 7.10
N ASP A 275 8.31 -13.85 7.35
CA ASP A 275 7.94 -14.73 8.45
C ASP A 275 8.37 -14.08 9.77
N SER A 276 7.43 -13.85 10.69
CA SER A 276 7.73 -13.09 11.91
C SER A 276 8.60 -13.86 12.91
N GLU A 277 8.65 -15.20 12.87
CA GLU A 277 9.48 -15.97 13.80
C GLU A 277 10.94 -16.04 13.33
N SER A 278 11.14 -16.41 12.07
CA SER A 278 12.46 -16.60 11.46
C SER A 278 13.06 -15.32 10.85
N LEU A 279 12.24 -14.28 10.67
CA LEU A 279 12.57 -13.00 10.04
C LEU A 279 13.01 -13.11 8.57
N LYS A 280 12.74 -14.26 7.92
CA LYS A 280 13.08 -14.49 6.51
C LYS A 280 12.00 -13.96 5.59
N LEU A 281 12.41 -13.40 4.46
CA LEU A 281 11.48 -13.02 3.40
C LEU A 281 10.89 -14.29 2.76
N ILE A 282 9.58 -14.29 2.52
CA ILE A 282 8.82 -15.43 2.01
C ILE A 282 8.54 -15.28 0.51
N GLY A 283 8.18 -14.08 0.08
CA GLY A 283 7.75 -13.79 -1.28
C GLY A 283 7.22 -12.38 -1.43
N PRO A 284 6.75 -12.01 -2.64
CA PRO A 284 6.10 -10.72 -2.85
C PRO A 284 4.83 -10.60 -2.00
N ALA A 285 4.56 -9.40 -1.50
CA ALA A 285 3.25 -9.09 -0.93
C ALA A 285 2.19 -9.12 -2.04
N PRO A 286 0.94 -9.49 -1.75
CA PRO A 286 -0.13 -9.44 -2.74
C PRO A 286 -0.27 -8.03 -3.31
N ILE A 287 -0.64 -7.86 -4.59
CA ILE A 287 -0.97 -6.55 -5.16
C ILE A 287 -2.18 -5.94 -4.43
N PHE A 288 -2.09 -4.67 -4.05
CA PHE A 288 -3.14 -3.95 -3.31
C PHE A 288 -3.10 -2.44 -3.60
N ASP A 289 -4.12 -1.72 -3.12
CA ASP A 289 -4.21 -0.25 -3.20
C ASP A 289 -4.27 0.30 -4.64
N SER A 290 -5.13 -0.30 -5.46
CA SER A 290 -5.36 0.11 -6.85
C SER A 290 -6.44 1.19 -6.98
N GLY A 291 -6.90 1.78 -5.86
CA GLY A 291 -7.96 2.79 -5.86
C GLY A 291 -7.64 4.04 -6.69
N ASN A 292 -6.37 4.46 -6.73
CA ASN A 292 -5.88 5.63 -7.49
C ASN A 292 -5.55 5.30 -8.96
N SER A 293 -6.35 4.40 -9.55
CA SER A 293 -6.28 3.99 -10.95
C SER A 293 -7.47 4.52 -11.76
N MET A 294 -7.60 4.07 -13.01
CA MET A 294 -8.77 4.25 -13.87
C MET A 294 -9.22 5.71 -13.97
N PHE A 295 -8.25 6.63 -13.98
CA PHE A 295 -8.48 8.06 -14.15
C PHE A 295 -9.42 8.65 -13.07
N PHE A 296 -9.30 8.17 -11.82
CA PHE A 296 -10.18 8.51 -10.70
C PHE A 296 -10.34 10.01 -10.45
N SER A 297 -9.28 10.80 -10.67
CA SER A 297 -9.26 12.23 -10.40
C SER A 297 -9.78 13.11 -11.54
N GLU A 298 -10.23 12.52 -12.65
CA GLU A 298 -10.55 13.25 -13.88
C GLU A 298 -12.04 13.55 -14.01
N GLU A 299 -12.43 14.82 -14.15
CA GLU A 299 -13.84 15.21 -14.35
C GLU A 299 -14.19 15.48 -15.83
N ARG A 300 -13.25 15.23 -16.74
CA ARG A 300 -13.43 15.51 -18.16
C ARG A 300 -14.31 14.45 -18.83
N LYS A 301 -15.13 14.91 -19.78
CA LYS A 301 -16.02 14.09 -20.59
C LYS A 301 -15.31 13.47 -21.80
N LYS A 302 -14.43 14.25 -22.43
CA LYS A 302 -13.69 13.81 -23.61
C LYS A 302 -12.57 12.85 -23.20
N PRO A 303 -12.51 11.62 -23.77
CA PRO A 303 -11.41 10.69 -23.52
C PRO A 303 -10.04 11.31 -23.82
N PHE A 304 -9.02 10.81 -23.15
CA PHE A 304 -7.65 11.21 -23.45
C PHE A 304 -7.20 10.66 -24.80
N SER A 305 -6.45 11.46 -25.54
CA SER A 305 -5.64 10.96 -26.65
C SER A 305 -4.50 10.09 -26.13
N ARG A 306 -3.93 9.26 -27.01
CA ARG A 306 -2.73 8.45 -26.72
C ARG A 306 -1.57 9.29 -26.18
N ILE A 307 -1.38 10.49 -26.72
CA ILE A 307 -0.33 11.42 -26.25
C ILE A 307 -0.61 11.87 -24.82
N GLU A 308 -1.85 12.25 -24.50
CA GLU A 308 -2.22 12.68 -23.15
C GLU A 308 -2.10 11.53 -22.14
N ILE A 309 -2.49 10.31 -22.50
CA ILE A 309 -2.33 9.12 -21.65
C ILE A 309 -0.86 8.91 -21.29
N LEU A 310 0.03 8.88 -22.29
CA LEU A 310 1.46 8.66 -22.08
C LEU A 310 2.19 9.84 -21.42
N GLN A 311 1.54 11.01 -21.31
CA GLN A 311 2.07 12.17 -20.59
C GLN A 311 1.79 12.10 -19.09
N ARG A 312 0.89 11.23 -18.64
CA ARG A 312 0.57 11.09 -17.22
C ARG A 312 1.80 10.63 -16.46
N THR A 313 1.99 11.23 -15.29
CA THR A 313 3.04 10.85 -14.34
C THR A 313 2.51 9.77 -13.42
N ILE A 314 3.38 8.83 -13.08
CA ILE A 314 3.14 7.80 -12.05
C ILE A 314 4.10 8.01 -10.87
N THR A 315 3.78 7.45 -9.70
CA THR A 315 4.72 7.30 -8.59
C THR A 315 5.41 5.92 -8.63
N GLY A 316 6.36 5.68 -7.74
CA GLY A 316 7.14 4.42 -7.67
C GLY A 316 8.60 4.60 -8.09
N PHE A 317 9.20 3.57 -8.68
CA PHE A 317 10.61 3.60 -9.12
C PHE A 317 10.89 4.58 -10.27
N TYR A 318 9.85 4.87 -11.06
CA TYR A 318 9.91 5.77 -12.21
C TYR A 318 8.77 6.76 -12.15
N LYS A 319 8.93 7.90 -12.85
CA LYS A 319 7.89 8.93 -12.97
C LYS A 319 7.04 8.82 -14.24
N SER A 320 7.25 7.77 -15.05
CA SER A 320 6.61 7.60 -16.36
C SER A 320 6.48 6.13 -16.72
N GLU A 321 5.34 5.76 -17.28
CA GLU A 321 5.03 4.41 -17.74
C GLU A 321 6.04 3.90 -18.78
N GLU A 322 6.46 4.74 -19.73
CA GLU A 322 7.45 4.38 -20.75
C GLU A 322 8.75 3.82 -20.13
N LYS A 323 9.20 4.38 -19.01
CA LYS A 323 10.45 3.94 -18.35
C LYS A 323 10.28 2.64 -17.59
N VAL A 324 9.16 2.45 -16.89
CA VAL A 324 8.92 1.21 -16.13
C VAL A 324 8.66 0.04 -17.06
N LEU A 325 7.96 0.25 -18.19
CA LEU A 325 7.77 -0.79 -19.21
C LEU A 325 9.07 -1.34 -19.82
N LEU A 326 10.17 -0.56 -19.81
CA LEU A 326 11.48 -1.05 -20.24
C LEU A 326 12.09 -2.09 -19.29
N LYS A 327 11.54 -2.24 -18.08
CA LYS A 327 11.99 -3.22 -17.09
C LYS A 327 11.30 -4.57 -17.20
N VAL A 328 10.10 -4.59 -17.81
CA VAL A 328 9.32 -5.82 -18.01
C VAL A 328 10.11 -6.83 -18.85
N LYS A 329 10.31 -8.05 -18.32
CA LYS A 329 11.02 -9.14 -19.01
C LYS A 329 10.06 -10.04 -19.77
N ASP A 330 9.00 -10.51 -19.11
CA ASP A 330 7.91 -11.23 -19.74
C ASP A 330 6.77 -10.28 -20.10
N LYS A 331 6.74 -9.85 -21.36
CA LYS A 331 5.68 -8.98 -21.87
C LYS A 331 4.32 -9.67 -21.93
N ASN A 332 4.30 -11.00 -22.01
CA ASN A 332 3.09 -11.80 -22.21
C ASN A 332 2.60 -12.43 -20.89
N ILE A 333 3.13 -11.97 -19.76
CA ILE A 333 2.70 -12.41 -18.43
C ILE A 333 1.28 -11.97 -18.10
N VAL A 334 0.75 -10.97 -18.80
CA VAL A 334 -0.67 -10.63 -18.79
C VAL A 334 -1.28 -11.08 -20.11
N LYS A 335 -2.38 -11.85 -20.05
CA LYS A 335 -3.14 -12.32 -21.19
C LYS A 335 -4.17 -11.28 -21.60
N GLU A 336 -3.99 -10.73 -22.79
CA GLU A 336 -4.87 -9.71 -23.36
C GLU A 336 -6.30 -10.24 -23.56
N ASP A 337 -6.46 -11.49 -23.99
CA ASP A 337 -7.74 -12.15 -24.23
C ASP A 337 -8.56 -12.41 -22.96
N LEU A 338 -7.95 -12.25 -21.78
CA LEU A 338 -8.62 -12.37 -20.48
C LEU A 338 -8.97 -11.02 -19.86
N LEU A 339 -8.58 -9.91 -20.49
CA LEU A 339 -8.93 -8.57 -20.00
C LEU A 339 -10.40 -8.25 -20.32
N PRO A 340 -11.12 -7.50 -19.46
CA PRO A 340 -12.43 -6.98 -19.79
C PRO A 340 -12.40 -6.13 -21.05
N ASP A 341 -13.37 -6.29 -21.95
CA ASP A 341 -13.51 -5.39 -23.08
C ASP A 341 -14.12 -4.03 -22.68
N LYS A 342 -14.12 -3.05 -23.59
CA LYS A 342 -14.63 -1.69 -23.29
C LYS A 342 -16.09 -1.70 -22.82
N ARG A 343 -16.91 -2.59 -23.36
CA ARG A 343 -18.32 -2.70 -22.99
C ARG A 343 -18.46 -3.26 -21.58
N GLU A 344 -17.70 -4.30 -21.24
CA GLU A 344 -17.67 -4.85 -19.90
C GLU A 344 -17.20 -3.81 -18.87
N VAL A 345 -16.19 -3.00 -19.21
CA VAL A 345 -15.74 -1.89 -18.34
C VAL A 345 -16.87 -0.86 -18.14
N LEU A 346 -17.53 -0.45 -19.22
CA LEU A 346 -18.65 0.49 -19.16
C LEU A 346 -19.76 -0.03 -18.23
N GLU A 347 -20.23 -1.26 -18.48
CA GLU A 347 -21.28 -1.92 -17.70
C GLU A 347 -20.87 -2.06 -16.23
N PHE A 348 -19.64 -2.52 -15.95
CA PHE A 348 -19.13 -2.67 -14.57
C PHE A 348 -19.20 -1.37 -13.77
N TYR A 349 -18.77 -0.26 -14.37
CA TYR A 349 -18.75 1.03 -13.66
C TYR A 349 -20.17 1.58 -13.45
N ILE A 350 -21.07 1.42 -14.43
CA ILE A 350 -22.49 1.80 -14.29
C ILE A 350 -23.17 0.99 -13.19
N ASP A 351 -22.99 -0.33 -13.20
CA ASP A 351 -23.58 -1.25 -12.22
C ASP A 351 -23.11 -0.94 -10.79
N ASN A 352 -21.92 -0.36 -10.66
CA ASN A 352 -21.37 0.09 -9.39
C ASN A 352 -21.70 1.55 -9.05
N GLY A 353 -22.64 2.18 -9.76
CA GLY A 353 -23.17 3.51 -9.43
C GLY A 353 -22.33 4.69 -9.95
N ILE A 354 -21.40 4.45 -10.87
CA ILE A 354 -20.69 5.54 -11.56
C ILE A 354 -21.55 6.00 -12.75
N SER A 355 -21.73 7.31 -12.90
CA SER A 355 -22.56 7.89 -13.97
C SER A 355 -22.10 7.40 -15.35
N GLU A 356 -23.05 7.13 -16.24
CA GLU A 356 -22.83 6.66 -17.61
C GLU A 356 -21.74 7.47 -18.34
N GLU A 357 -21.82 8.79 -18.32
CA GLU A 357 -20.82 9.68 -18.94
C GLU A 357 -19.39 9.46 -18.41
N LYS A 358 -19.24 9.25 -17.10
CA LYS A 358 -17.93 8.97 -16.48
C LYS A 358 -17.46 7.56 -16.82
N ALA A 359 -18.36 6.58 -16.84
CA ALA A 359 -18.06 5.20 -17.22
C ALA A 359 -17.66 5.08 -18.70
N GLU A 360 -18.30 5.84 -19.60
CA GLU A 360 -17.90 5.98 -21.01
C GLU A 360 -16.48 6.53 -21.11
N PHE A 361 -16.17 7.63 -20.40
CA PHE A 361 -14.82 8.17 -20.36
C PHE A 361 -13.77 7.15 -19.89
N ILE A 362 -14.07 6.41 -18.81
CA ILE A 362 -13.17 5.39 -18.25
C ILE A 362 -12.95 4.26 -19.25
N SER A 363 -14.02 3.69 -19.80
CA SER A 363 -13.95 2.57 -20.75
C SER A 363 -13.21 2.94 -22.04
N GLU A 364 -13.40 4.16 -22.54
CA GLU A 364 -12.69 4.67 -23.70
C GLU A 364 -11.18 4.78 -23.45
N CYS A 365 -10.78 5.38 -22.32
CA CYS A 365 -9.37 5.50 -21.97
C CYS A 365 -8.74 4.14 -21.67
N TYR A 366 -9.46 3.24 -21.00
CA TYR A 366 -9.02 1.85 -20.76
C TYR A 366 -8.77 1.11 -22.07
N GLY A 367 -9.66 1.22 -23.05
CA GLY A 367 -9.46 0.61 -24.37
C GLY A 367 -8.15 1.05 -25.03
N VAL A 368 -7.79 2.34 -24.92
CA VAL A 368 -6.50 2.83 -25.41
C VAL A 368 -5.32 2.19 -24.68
N LYS A 369 -5.44 1.91 -23.37
CA LYS A 369 -4.41 1.23 -22.58
C LYS A 369 -4.23 -0.23 -23.02
N VAL A 370 -5.33 -0.93 -23.31
CA VAL A 370 -5.30 -2.29 -23.87
C VAL A 370 -4.67 -2.30 -25.26
N GLU A 371 -5.00 -1.35 -26.14
CA GLU A 371 -4.34 -1.21 -27.44
C GLU A 371 -2.82 -0.98 -27.30
N LEU A 372 -2.41 -0.13 -26.35
CA LEU A 372 -0.99 0.10 -26.07
C LEU A 372 -0.29 -1.15 -25.53
N LEU A 373 -0.98 -1.94 -24.70
CA LEU A 373 -0.46 -3.24 -24.24
C LEU A 373 -0.26 -4.19 -25.42
N HIS A 374 -1.27 -4.34 -26.30
CA HIS A 374 -1.19 -5.17 -27.49
C HIS A 374 0.04 -4.82 -28.35
N GLU A 375 0.26 -3.51 -28.57
CA GLU A 375 1.41 -3.01 -29.28
C GLU A 375 2.73 -3.37 -28.59
N PHE A 376 2.80 -3.21 -27.28
CA PHE A 376 3.97 -3.54 -26.48
C PHE A 376 4.32 -5.03 -26.53
N GLN A 377 3.31 -5.89 -26.40
CA GLN A 377 3.40 -7.36 -26.49
C GLN A 377 3.83 -7.81 -27.89
N SER A 378 3.35 -7.12 -28.93
CA SER A 378 3.77 -7.30 -30.33
C SER A 378 5.18 -6.76 -30.65
N GLY A 379 5.92 -6.28 -29.64
CA GLY A 379 7.30 -5.80 -29.79
C GLY A 379 7.44 -4.34 -30.21
N LYS A 380 6.34 -3.59 -30.35
CA LYS A 380 6.43 -2.14 -30.59
C LYS A 380 6.90 -1.42 -29.33
N LYS A 381 7.65 -0.33 -29.53
CA LYS A 381 8.06 0.54 -28.43
C LYS A 381 6.95 1.56 -28.14
N ILE A 382 6.43 1.52 -26.92
CA ILE A 382 5.55 2.57 -26.39
C ILE A 382 6.42 3.77 -26.04
N SER A 383 6.22 4.88 -26.75
CA SER A 383 7.04 6.07 -26.55
C SER A 383 6.30 7.34 -26.88
N LEU A 384 6.34 8.31 -25.95
CA LEU A 384 5.69 9.60 -26.12
C LEU A 384 6.26 10.37 -27.33
N TYR A 385 7.57 10.25 -27.57
CA TYR A 385 8.23 10.87 -28.72
C TYR A 385 7.67 10.34 -30.05
N ASN A 386 7.50 9.02 -30.15
CA ASN A 386 6.99 8.39 -31.37
C ASN A 386 5.54 8.78 -31.64
N GLU A 387 4.69 8.83 -30.60
CA GLU A 387 3.29 9.23 -30.74
C GLU A 387 3.14 10.70 -31.17
N LYS A 388 3.96 11.61 -30.61
CA LYS A 388 4.01 13.02 -31.06
C LYS A 388 4.41 13.15 -32.52
N ASN A 389 5.40 12.39 -32.97
CA ASN A 389 5.84 12.42 -34.37
C ASN A 389 4.80 11.86 -35.34
N LYS A 390 4.07 10.80 -34.97
CA LYS A 390 2.96 10.27 -35.77
C LYS A 390 1.85 11.31 -35.92
N SER A 391 1.45 11.96 -34.82
CA SER A 391 0.40 12.99 -34.85
C SER A 391 0.80 14.20 -35.71
N ASN A 392 2.05 14.64 -35.64
CA ASN A 392 2.55 15.76 -36.46
C ASN A 392 2.65 15.44 -37.96
N ARG A 393 2.68 14.16 -38.36
CA ARG A 393 2.68 13.75 -39.78
C ARG A 393 1.26 13.59 -40.35
N GLN A 394 0.25 13.54 -39.49
CA GLN A 394 -1.17 13.39 -39.85
C GLN A 394 -1.93 14.73 -39.85
N LYS A 395 -1.29 15.80 -39.36
CA LYS A 395 -1.70 17.19 -39.53
C LYS A 395 -1.00 17.78 -40.74
#